data_AF-A0A0D0KLU7-F1
#
_entry.id   AF-A0A0D0KLU7-F1
#
_cell.length_a   1.000
_cell.length_b   1.000
_cell.length_c   1.000
_cell.angle_alpha   90.00
_cell.angle_beta   90.00
_cell.angle_gamma   90.00
#
_symmetry.space_group_name_H-M   'P 1'
#
loop_
_entity.id
_entity.type
_entity.pdbx_description
1 polymer ?
#
loop_
_entity_poly.entity_id
_entity_poly.type
_entity_poly.pdbx_seq_one_letter_code
_entity_poly.pdbx_strand_id
1 'polypeptide(L)'
;MAMSLRGAEFQWLDTPFSLFDSGEYRNIDLVIGSSYNDILVGDWLGGNTLTGGYGNDIFVVHGGSNVIKFYDTDFSSPGEDLVKKSVHGLTLQMEAVYFNSMNYAPDFGTYFRLDADKLDFSAMDANLSVEGNQAFEFIFFNEFTGKAGELRLDTDWAADPSFTLQGDRTGDGIADFEVEYEIYFTNPFVRTLWSPFITEENLIL
;
A
#
# COMPACT_ATOMS: atom_id res chain seq x y z
N MET A 1 -17.95 -13.72 -32.72
CA MET A 1 -18.68 -12.67 -31.98
C MET A 1 -18.37 -12.90 -30.51
N ALA A 2 -17.41 -12.17 -29.95
CA ALA A 2 -16.98 -12.33 -28.56
C ALA A 2 -18.00 -11.62 -27.65
N MET A 3 -18.57 -12.36 -26.70
CA MET A 3 -19.43 -11.80 -25.66
C MET A 3 -18.55 -11.41 -24.47
N SER A 4 -18.54 -10.11 -24.16
CA SER A 4 -18.01 -9.56 -22.91
C SER A 4 -18.86 -10.06 -21.73
N LEU A 5 -18.21 -10.58 -20.69
CA LEU A 5 -18.82 -10.76 -19.38
C LEU A 5 -18.76 -9.42 -18.65
N ARG A 6 -19.94 -8.85 -18.34
CA ARG A 6 -20.10 -7.66 -17.51
C ARG A 6 -19.73 -7.99 -16.07
N GLY A 7 -18.98 -7.10 -15.42
CA GLY A 7 -18.69 -7.16 -13.99
C GLY A 7 -19.97 -7.17 -13.17
N ALA A 8 -20.07 -8.12 -12.24
CA ALA A 8 -21.14 -8.16 -11.25
C ALA A 8 -20.77 -7.25 -10.07
N GLU A 9 -21.75 -6.47 -9.65
CA GLU A 9 -21.69 -5.49 -8.57
C GLU A 9 -21.32 -6.13 -7.21
N PHE A 10 -20.58 -5.36 -6.42
CA PHE A 10 -20.14 -5.66 -5.06
C PHE A 10 -21.32 -6.05 -4.15
N GLN A 11 -21.40 -7.32 -3.74
CA GLN A 11 -22.38 -7.81 -2.75
C GLN A 11 -21.63 -8.40 -1.57
N TRP A 12 -21.91 -7.86 -0.38
CA TRP A 12 -21.44 -8.33 0.92
C TRP A 12 -21.60 -9.86 1.06
N LEU A 13 -20.48 -10.57 1.22
CA LEU A 13 -20.41 -12.02 1.17
C LEU A 13 -20.70 -12.66 2.54
N ASP A 14 -21.97 -12.67 2.95
CA ASP A 14 -22.49 -13.62 3.96
C ASP A 14 -22.95 -14.91 3.24
N THR A 15 -22.01 -15.68 2.68
CA THR A 15 -22.34 -17.02 2.16
C THR A 15 -21.45 -18.10 2.76
N PRO A 16 -22.04 -19.24 3.17
CA PRO A 16 -21.32 -20.32 3.82
C PRO A 16 -20.32 -20.95 2.86
N PHE A 17 -19.09 -21.07 3.35
CA PHE A 17 -17.92 -21.70 2.74
C PHE A 17 -18.24 -23.06 2.08
N SER A 18 -18.57 -23.08 0.77
CA SER A 18 -18.38 -24.26 -0.09
C SER A 18 -18.51 -23.95 -1.59
N LEU A 19 -17.47 -24.35 -2.33
CA LEU A 19 -17.50 -24.82 -3.74
C LEU A 19 -17.77 -23.80 -4.86
N PHE A 20 -17.05 -22.69 -4.86
CA PHE A 20 -16.49 -22.17 -6.12
C PHE A 20 -14.97 -22.10 -5.96
N ASP A 21 -14.26 -22.77 -6.85
CA ASP A 21 -12.79 -22.73 -6.95
C ASP A 21 -12.38 -21.35 -7.50
N SER A 22 -12.58 -20.30 -6.69
CA SER A 22 -11.72 -19.13 -6.81
C SER A 22 -10.34 -19.64 -6.43
N GLY A 23 -9.45 -19.77 -7.40
CA GLY A 23 -8.12 -20.33 -7.19
C GLY A 23 -7.41 -19.59 -6.06
N GLU A 24 -7.45 -20.17 -4.86
CA GLU A 24 -6.84 -19.62 -3.66
C GLU A 24 -5.42 -20.18 -3.59
N TYR A 25 -4.45 -19.32 -3.87
CA TYR A 25 -3.05 -19.67 -3.71
C TYR A 25 -2.62 -19.27 -2.30
N ARG A 26 -2.22 -20.26 -1.49
CA ARG A 26 -1.79 -20.08 -0.10
C ARG A 26 -0.26 -20.15 0.02
N ASN A 27 0.29 -19.48 1.02
CA ASN A 27 1.75 -19.39 1.25
C ASN A 27 2.49 -18.81 0.03
N ILE A 28 1.92 -17.77 -0.57
CA ILE A 28 2.55 -17.02 -1.66
C ILE A 28 3.29 -15.83 -1.05
N ASP A 29 4.61 -15.83 -1.19
CA ASP A 29 5.44 -14.75 -0.67
C ASP A 29 5.46 -13.53 -1.59
N LEU A 30 5.24 -13.72 -2.90
CA LEU A 30 5.32 -12.67 -3.91
C LEU A 30 4.12 -12.69 -4.86
N VAL A 31 3.41 -11.57 -4.92
CA VAL A 31 2.33 -11.32 -5.88
C VAL A 31 2.78 -10.21 -6.82
N ILE A 32 2.70 -10.47 -8.13
CA ILE A 32 3.03 -9.51 -9.18
C ILE A 32 1.77 -9.32 -10.02
N GLY A 33 1.29 -8.08 -10.09
CA GLY A 33 0.21 -7.68 -10.98
C GLY A 33 0.63 -7.67 -12.44
N SER A 34 -0.32 -7.29 -13.28
CA SER A 34 -0.21 -7.25 -14.72
C SER A 34 0.20 -5.85 -15.19
N SER A 35 -0.07 -5.53 -16.46
CA SER A 35 0.11 -4.17 -16.99
C SER A 35 -1.19 -3.36 -16.99
N TYR A 36 -2.20 -3.82 -16.25
CA TYR A 36 -3.54 -3.25 -16.21
C TYR A 36 -3.91 -2.97 -14.76
N ASN A 37 -5.01 -2.24 -14.55
CA ASN A 37 -5.53 -1.98 -13.22
C ASN A 37 -5.93 -3.31 -12.53
N ASP A 38 -5.14 -3.71 -11.55
CA ASP A 38 -5.32 -4.95 -10.81
C ASP A 38 -5.91 -4.72 -9.41
N ILE A 39 -6.51 -5.77 -8.88
CA ILE A 39 -6.85 -5.86 -7.46
C ILE A 39 -6.04 -7.03 -6.90
N LEU A 40 -5.08 -6.72 -6.04
CA LEU A 40 -4.16 -7.67 -5.44
C LEU A 40 -4.50 -7.84 -3.97
N VAL A 41 -4.95 -9.05 -3.60
CA VAL A 41 -5.35 -9.37 -2.22
C VAL A 41 -4.29 -10.25 -1.57
N GLY A 42 -3.72 -9.78 -0.47
CA GLY A 42 -2.75 -10.51 0.34
C GLY A 42 -3.36 -11.62 1.18
N ASP A 43 -2.50 -12.42 1.80
CA ASP A 43 -2.87 -13.42 2.80
C ASP A 43 -3.47 -12.75 4.04
N TRP A 44 -4.40 -13.45 4.68
CA TRP A 44 -5.06 -12.98 5.91
C TRP A 44 -4.08 -12.69 7.05
N LEU A 45 -3.00 -13.47 7.15
CA LEU A 45 -1.98 -13.33 8.19
C LEU A 45 -0.92 -12.28 7.85
N GLY A 46 -0.92 -11.76 6.62
CA GLY A 46 0.08 -10.83 6.09
C GLY A 46 1.37 -11.53 5.67
N GLY A 47 2.48 -10.77 5.64
CA GLY A 47 3.80 -11.26 5.24
C GLY A 47 4.01 -11.40 3.74
N ASN A 48 3.15 -10.80 2.90
CA ASN A 48 3.30 -10.86 1.45
C ASN A 48 4.14 -9.69 0.93
N THR A 49 4.90 -9.92 -0.14
CA THR A 49 5.41 -8.87 -1.00
C THR A 49 4.49 -8.72 -2.20
N LEU A 50 3.97 -7.52 -2.45
CA LEU A 50 3.08 -7.23 -3.58
C LEU A 50 3.67 -6.13 -4.45
N THR A 51 3.54 -6.26 -5.77
CA THR A 51 3.80 -5.19 -6.74
C THR A 51 2.71 -5.18 -7.79
N GLY A 52 2.27 -4.00 -8.19
CA GLY A 52 1.11 -3.80 -9.05
C GLY A 52 1.41 -3.94 -10.54
N GLY A 53 2.60 -3.52 -10.96
CA GLY A 53 2.87 -3.30 -12.38
C GLY A 53 2.24 -1.99 -12.86
N TYR A 54 1.97 -1.89 -14.16
CA TYR A 54 1.37 -0.67 -14.75
C TYR A 54 -0.11 -0.54 -14.39
N GLY A 55 -0.63 0.69 -14.46
CA GLY A 55 -2.05 0.97 -14.26
C GLY A 55 -2.35 1.45 -12.84
N ASN A 56 -3.62 1.65 -12.54
CA ASN A 56 -4.07 2.06 -11.21
C ASN A 56 -4.49 0.82 -10.42
N ASP A 57 -3.62 0.36 -9.52
CA ASP A 57 -3.82 -0.89 -8.79
C ASP A 57 -4.35 -0.65 -7.38
N ILE A 58 -5.11 -1.63 -6.90
CA ILE A 58 -5.63 -1.69 -5.54
C ILE A 58 -4.97 -2.86 -4.82
N PHE A 59 -4.24 -2.56 -3.75
CA PHE A 59 -3.68 -3.54 -2.84
C PHE A 59 -4.61 -3.67 -1.63
N VAL A 60 -5.06 -4.88 -1.35
CA VAL A 60 -5.82 -5.20 -0.14
C VAL A 60 -4.96 -6.12 0.70
N VAL A 61 -4.35 -5.57 1.74
CA VAL A 61 -3.52 -6.32 2.67
C VAL A 61 -4.24 -6.51 4.00
N HIS A 62 -3.81 -7.53 4.72
CA HIS A 62 -4.30 -7.91 6.04
C HIS A 62 -3.11 -8.26 6.92
N GLY A 63 -3.34 -8.59 8.19
CA GLY A 63 -2.24 -8.92 9.11
C GLY A 63 -1.18 -7.81 9.13
N GLY A 64 0.08 -8.16 9.36
CA GLY A 64 1.21 -7.23 9.28
C GLY A 64 2.34 -7.81 8.44
N SER A 65 3.49 -7.14 8.39
CA SER A 65 4.71 -7.54 7.66
C SER A 65 4.56 -7.63 6.15
N ASN A 66 3.53 -7.01 5.57
CA ASN A 66 3.43 -6.89 4.13
C ASN A 66 4.39 -5.83 3.62
N VAL A 67 4.90 -6.06 2.41
CA VAL A 67 5.72 -5.08 1.68
C VAL A 67 5.04 -4.82 0.36
N ILE A 68 4.53 -3.61 0.17
CA ILE A 68 4.05 -3.17 -1.13
C ILE A 68 5.21 -2.45 -1.78
N LYS A 69 5.78 -3.10 -2.79
CA LYS A 69 6.99 -2.65 -3.45
C LYS A 69 6.65 -2.02 -4.78
N PHE A 70 7.14 -0.80 -4.96
CA PHE A 70 6.95 -0.03 -6.16
C PHE A 70 8.22 0.00 -7.02
N TYR A 71 8.03 -0.03 -8.33
CA TYR A 71 9.09 0.08 -9.34
C TYR A 71 8.83 1.27 -10.26
N ASP A 72 9.87 1.70 -10.98
CA ASP A 72 9.74 2.75 -12.00
C ASP A 72 8.64 2.46 -13.03
N THR A 73 8.47 1.19 -13.38
CA THR A 73 7.44 0.73 -14.33
C THR A 73 6.03 0.83 -13.77
N ASP A 74 5.86 0.94 -12.46
CA ASP A 74 4.54 0.97 -11.86
C ASP A 74 3.85 2.33 -12.05
N PHE A 75 4.63 3.36 -12.37
CA PHE A 75 4.19 4.73 -12.59
C PHE A 75 4.64 5.22 -13.97
N SER A 76 3.80 5.00 -14.98
CA SER A 76 4.09 5.39 -16.36
C SER A 76 4.14 6.89 -16.55
N SER A 77 5.06 7.35 -17.40
CA SER A 77 5.15 8.74 -17.87
C SER A 77 5.11 9.81 -16.74
N PRO A 78 6.04 9.77 -15.76
CA PRO A 78 6.19 10.82 -14.75
C PRO A 78 6.18 12.23 -15.37
N GLY A 79 5.38 13.15 -14.81
CA GLY A 79 5.19 14.52 -15.29
C GLY A 79 4.14 14.69 -16.40
N GLU A 80 3.65 13.58 -16.99
CA GLU A 80 2.60 13.61 -18.02
C GLU A 80 1.31 12.94 -17.55
N ASP A 81 1.42 11.71 -17.03
CA ASP A 81 0.28 10.92 -16.54
C ASP A 81 0.41 10.66 -15.04
N LEU A 82 -0.63 11.01 -14.28
CA LEU A 82 -0.68 10.74 -12.85
C LEU A 82 -1.23 9.33 -12.60
N VAL A 83 -0.34 8.38 -12.35
CA VAL A 83 -0.71 7.02 -11.93
C VAL A 83 -0.95 6.99 -10.42
N LYS A 84 -2.05 6.35 -10.02
CA LYS A 84 -2.45 6.24 -8.61
C LYS A 84 -2.51 4.79 -8.18
N LYS A 85 -1.89 4.47 -7.04
CA LYS A 85 -2.03 3.18 -6.35
C LYS A 85 -2.85 3.39 -5.09
N SER A 86 -3.75 2.46 -4.79
CA SER A 86 -4.56 2.50 -3.57
C SER A 86 -4.21 1.31 -2.68
N VAL A 87 -4.00 1.56 -1.40
CA VAL A 87 -3.65 0.52 -0.43
C VAL A 87 -4.65 0.51 0.72
N HIS A 88 -5.32 -0.62 0.88
CA HIS A 88 -6.25 -0.86 1.97
C HIS A 88 -5.66 -1.85 2.95
N GLY A 89 -5.89 -1.55 4.23
CA GLY A 89 -5.65 -2.50 5.32
C GLY A 89 -4.22 -2.50 5.86
N LEU A 90 -3.47 -1.40 5.69
CA LEU A 90 -2.15 -1.29 6.29
C LEU A 90 -2.23 -1.33 7.82
N THR A 91 -1.32 -2.12 8.39
CA THR A 91 -1.10 -2.28 9.81
C THR A 91 0.17 -1.54 10.21
N LEU A 92 0.05 -0.50 11.03
CA LEU A 92 1.21 0.18 11.62
C LEU A 92 1.74 -0.60 12.83
N GLN A 93 2.83 -0.11 13.43
CA GLN A 93 3.59 -0.85 14.45
C GLN A 93 2.74 -1.28 15.66
N MET A 94 1.85 -0.42 16.15
CA MET A 94 1.00 -0.73 17.32
C MET A 94 -0.11 -1.73 16.97
N GLU A 95 -0.70 -1.61 15.79
CA GLU A 95 -1.70 -2.55 15.26
C GLU A 95 -1.08 -3.93 15.06
N ALA A 96 0.15 -4.01 14.55
CA ALA A 96 0.87 -5.27 14.39
C ALA A 96 1.10 -5.95 15.75
N VAL A 97 1.56 -5.19 16.75
CA VAL A 97 1.71 -5.69 18.14
C VAL A 97 0.38 -6.21 18.69
N TYR A 98 -0.71 -5.47 18.49
CA TYR A 98 -2.03 -5.88 18.96
C TYR A 98 -2.53 -7.15 18.26
N PHE A 99 -2.43 -7.20 16.93
CA PHE A 99 -2.81 -8.35 16.13
C PHE A 99 -2.06 -9.63 16.55
N ASN A 100 -0.76 -9.52 16.81
CA ASN A 100 0.05 -10.61 17.35
C ASN A 100 -0.48 -11.10 18.71
N SER A 101 -0.87 -10.19 19.60
CA SER A 101 -1.32 -10.55 20.95
C SER A 101 -2.65 -11.33 20.98
N MET A 102 -3.52 -11.09 20.00
CA MET A 102 -4.83 -11.76 19.88
C MET A 102 -4.79 -13.03 19.04
N ASN A 103 -4.09 -13.00 17.90
CA ASN A 103 -4.16 -14.09 16.92
C ASN A 103 -2.98 -15.07 17.05
N TYR A 104 -1.90 -14.64 17.69
CA TYR A 104 -0.66 -15.42 17.84
C TYR A 104 -0.26 -15.57 19.31
N ALA A 105 -1.22 -15.79 20.21
CA ALA A 105 -0.92 -16.16 21.60
C ALA A 105 -0.11 -17.48 21.60
N PRO A 106 1.21 -17.46 21.84
CA PRO A 106 2.00 -18.67 21.74
C PRO A 106 1.83 -19.41 23.05
N ASP A 107 1.12 -20.54 23.02
CA ASP A 107 1.01 -21.44 24.16
C ASP A 107 2.41 -21.91 24.65
N PHE A 108 3.44 -21.80 23.80
CA PHE A 108 4.82 -22.16 24.14
C PHE A 108 5.86 -21.30 23.39
N GLY A 109 6.12 -20.07 23.84
CA GLY A 109 7.44 -19.42 23.73
C GLY A 109 8.08 -19.28 22.34
N THR A 110 7.33 -19.32 21.23
CA THR A 110 7.87 -19.16 19.87
C THR A 110 7.68 -17.74 19.34
N TYR A 111 8.75 -17.22 18.73
CA TYR A 111 9.04 -15.83 18.38
C TYR A 111 8.38 -15.31 17.08
N PHE A 112 7.28 -15.89 16.61
CA PHE A 112 6.64 -15.35 15.40
C PHE A 112 5.89 -14.07 15.77
N ARG A 113 6.39 -12.94 15.27
CA ARG A 113 5.76 -11.63 15.38
C ARG A 113 5.66 -11.06 13.98
N LEU A 114 4.46 -10.62 13.62
CA LEU A 114 4.25 -9.74 12.49
C LEU A 114 4.72 -8.33 12.88
N ASP A 115 5.57 -7.74 12.07
CA ASP A 115 5.92 -6.32 12.09
C ASP A 115 4.84 -5.46 11.39
N ALA A 116 5.03 -4.15 11.38
CA ALA A 116 4.23 -3.24 10.58
C ALA A 116 4.39 -3.51 9.08
N ASP A 117 3.40 -3.11 8.30
CA ASP A 117 3.50 -3.09 6.85
C ASP A 117 4.44 -1.97 6.36
N LYS A 118 4.91 -2.12 5.13
CA LYS A 118 5.83 -1.20 4.46
C LYS A 118 5.34 -0.82 3.07
N LEU A 119 5.49 0.46 2.74
CA LEU A 119 5.48 0.97 1.37
C LEU A 119 6.94 1.17 0.95
N ASP A 120 7.42 0.33 0.04
CA ASP A 120 8.82 0.26 -0.38
C ASP A 120 9.01 0.96 -1.73
N PHE A 121 9.72 2.09 -1.70
CA PHE A 121 10.07 2.90 -2.86
C PHE A 121 11.55 2.74 -3.24
N SER A 122 12.30 1.87 -2.55
CA SER A 122 13.75 1.69 -2.77
C SER A 122 14.13 1.23 -4.18
N ALA A 123 13.19 0.66 -4.92
CA ALA A 123 13.39 0.22 -6.30
C ALA A 123 12.98 1.28 -7.35
N MET A 124 12.51 2.45 -6.91
CA MET A 124 12.21 3.57 -7.78
C MET A 124 13.36 4.57 -7.80
N ASP A 125 13.63 5.11 -8.99
CA ASP A 125 14.54 6.24 -9.13
C ASP A 125 13.81 7.56 -8.86
N ALA A 126 14.21 8.22 -7.78
CA ALA A 126 13.62 9.46 -7.33
C ALA A 126 13.97 10.67 -8.21
N ASN A 127 15.02 10.63 -9.05
CA ASN A 127 15.39 11.76 -9.89
C ASN A 127 15.76 11.36 -11.33
N LEU A 128 14.80 11.53 -12.23
CA LEU A 128 14.91 11.11 -13.63
C LEU A 128 15.92 11.92 -14.46
N SER A 129 16.47 13.00 -13.91
CA SER A 129 17.49 13.82 -14.55
C SER A 129 18.93 13.37 -14.24
N VAL A 130 19.11 12.37 -13.36
CA VAL A 130 20.41 11.87 -12.94
C VAL A 130 20.48 10.36 -13.19
N GLU A 131 21.56 9.89 -13.83
CA GLU A 131 21.73 8.45 -14.04
C GLU A 131 21.89 7.71 -12.70
N GLY A 132 21.11 6.64 -12.50
CA GLY A 132 21.23 5.74 -11.36
C GLY A 132 19.88 5.44 -10.73
N ASN A 133 19.89 5.07 -9.46
CA ASN A 133 18.70 5.02 -8.60
C ASN A 133 18.98 5.94 -7.41
N GLN A 134 18.25 7.05 -7.34
CA GLN A 134 18.30 7.98 -6.22
C GLN A 134 17.14 7.70 -5.26
N ALA A 135 17.42 7.83 -3.96
CA ALA A 135 16.41 7.68 -2.93
C ALA A 135 15.55 8.96 -2.83
N PHE A 136 14.28 8.78 -2.46
CA PHE A 136 13.40 9.90 -2.14
C PHE A 136 13.78 10.56 -0.82
N GLU A 137 13.63 11.89 -0.75
CA GLU A 137 13.66 12.69 0.46
C GLU A 137 12.22 12.91 0.94
N PHE A 138 11.87 12.34 2.09
CA PHE A 138 10.54 12.56 2.67
C PHE A 138 10.46 13.94 3.33
N ILE A 139 9.70 14.84 2.72
CA ILE A 139 9.53 16.23 3.17
C ILE A 139 8.28 16.43 4.03
N PHE A 140 7.68 15.34 4.53
CA PHE A 140 6.47 15.34 5.35
C PHE A 140 5.31 16.05 4.64
N PHE A 141 4.69 17.02 5.30
CA PHE A 141 3.52 17.74 4.81
C PHE A 141 3.86 18.99 3.99
N ASN A 142 5.15 19.27 3.79
CA ASN A 142 5.57 20.47 3.05
C ASN A 142 5.15 20.36 1.58
N GLU A 143 4.95 21.51 0.94
CA GLU A 143 4.80 21.60 -0.52
C GLU A 143 6.12 21.22 -1.20
N PHE A 144 6.03 20.69 -2.43
CA PHE A 144 7.21 20.45 -3.26
C PHE A 144 7.99 21.75 -3.48
N THR A 145 9.31 21.67 -3.42
CA THR A 145 10.21 22.80 -3.61
C THR A 145 10.68 22.96 -5.05
N GLY A 146 10.23 22.07 -5.96
CA GLY A 146 10.69 22.00 -7.35
C GLY A 146 12.04 21.29 -7.46
N LYS A 147 12.28 20.29 -6.60
CA LYS A 147 13.45 19.42 -6.66
C LYS A 147 12.97 18.00 -6.90
N ALA A 148 13.55 17.38 -7.92
CA ALA A 148 13.33 15.96 -8.14
C ALA A 148 13.81 15.15 -6.93
N GLY A 149 13.02 14.15 -6.58
CA GLY A 149 13.25 13.22 -5.49
C GLY A 149 12.53 13.57 -4.19
N GLU A 150 11.60 14.51 -4.20
CA GLU A 150 10.81 14.83 -3.02
C GLU A 150 9.60 13.88 -2.91
N LEU A 151 9.35 13.36 -1.71
CA LEU A 151 8.17 12.58 -1.35
C LEU A 151 7.43 13.31 -0.22
N ARG A 152 6.14 13.58 -0.40
CA ARG A 152 5.31 14.28 0.58
C ARG A 152 4.06 13.51 0.93
N LEU A 153 3.49 13.82 2.08
CA LEU A 153 2.16 13.40 2.49
C LEU A 153 1.20 14.57 2.30
N ASP A 154 0.21 14.38 1.43
CA ASP A 154 -0.82 15.39 1.19
C ASP A 154 -1.84 15.43 2.33
N THR A 155 -2.24 16.65 2.72
CA THR A 155 -3.05 16.90 3.93
C THR A 155 -4.49 17.30 3.62
N ASP A 156 -5.01 16.96 2.44
CA ASP A 156 -6.43 17.17 2.16
C ASP A 156 -7.27 16.26 3.06
N TRP A 157 -7.59 16.77 4.27
CA TRP A 157 -8.42 16.11 5.27
C TRP A 157 -9.87 16.03 4.79
N ALA A 158 -10.18 15.03 3.96
CA ALA A 158 -11.54 14.53 3.83
C ALA A 158 -11.93 13.73 5.10
N ALA A 159 -13.23 13.51 5.30
CA ALA A 159 -13.79 13.00 6.56
C ALA A 159 -13.40 11.55 6.95
N ASP A 160 -12.55 10.89 6.18
CA ASP A 160 -12.05 9.53 6.39
C ASP A 160 -10.51 9.55 6.40
N PRO A 161 -9.82 8.71 7.20
CA PRO A 161 -8.37 8.73 7.34
C PRO A 161 -7.67 8.04 6.15
N SER A 162 -7.95 8.50 4.92
CA SER A 162 -7.10 8.21 3.77
C SER A 162 -5.95 9.21 3.74
N PHE A 163 -4.80 8.72 3.33
CA PHE A 163 -3.54 9.43 3.28
C PHE A 163 -2.97 9.30 1.88
N THR A 164 -2.52 10.39 1.28
CA THR A 164 -1.97 10.36 -0.07
C THR A 164 -0.50 10.72 -0.03
N LEU A 165 0.37 9.75 -0.30
CA LEU A 165 1.77 10.02 -0.63
C LEU A 165 1.87 10.49 -2.07
N GLN A 166 2.64 11.53 -2.30
CA GLN A 166 2.92 12.09 -3.61
C GLN A 166 4.42 12.23 -3.79
N GLY A 167 4.96 11.83 -4.94
CA GLY A 167 6.37 12.04 -5.25
C GLY A 167 6.57 12.89 -6.51
N ASP A 168 7.56 13.78 -6.46
CA ASP A 168 8.05 14.58 -7.60
C ASP A 168 9.40 13.99 -8.04
N ARG A 169 9.45 13.38 -9.22
CA ARG A 169 10.61 12.72 -9.83
C ARG A 169 11.24 13.54 -10.96
N THR A 170 10.48 14.48 -11.52
CA THR A 170 10.90 15.35 -12.63
C THR A 170 11.47 16.68 -12.15
N GLY A 171 11.16 17.09 -10.93
CA GLY A 171 11.58 18.33 -10.29
C GLY A 171 10.78 19.55 -10.74
N ASP A 172 9.56 19.37 -11.24
CA ASP A 172 8.71 20.47 -11.70
C ASP A 172 7.80 21.02 -10.58
N GLY A 173 7.82 20.40 -9.39
CA GLY A 173 6.99 20.76 -8.25
C GLY A 173 5.55 20.23 -8.33
N ILE A 174 5.27 19.30 -9.24
CA ILE A 174 3.99 18.63 -9.41
C ILE A 174 4.17 17.14 -9.06
N ALA A 175 3.12 16.51 -8.54
CA ALA A 175 3.15 15.09 -8.26
C ALA A 175 3.25 14.28 -9.56
N ASP A 176 4.22 13.37 -9.63
CA ASP A 176 4.42 12.43 -10.72
C ASP A 176 3.75 11.07 -10.46
N PHE A 177 3.45 10.79 -9.20
CA PHE A 177 2.67 9.63 -8.79
C PHE A 177 1.94 9.88 -7.49
N GLU A 178 0.91 9.07 -7.23
CA GLU A 178 0.24 9.02 -5.94
C GLU A 178 0.11 7.60 -5.42
N VAL A 179 0.31 7.44 -4.11
CA VAL A 179 -0.06 6.24 -3.35
C VAL A 179 -1.03 6.68 -2.27
N GLU A 180 -2.31 6.40 -2.49
CA GLU A 180 -3.34 6.54 -1.47
C GLU A 180 -3.31 5.31 -0.57
N TYR A 181 -3.37 5.52 0.74
CA TYR A 181 -3.46 4.44 1.69
C TYR A 181 -4.40 4.76 2.85
N GLU A 182 -5.05 3.72 3.34
CA GLU A 182 -5.86 3.78 4.55
C GLU A 182 -5.11 3.08 5.68
N ILE A 183 -5.09 3.73 6.84
CA ILE A 183 -4.67 3.08 8.09
C ILE A 183 -5.92 2.73 8.91
N TYR A 184 -5.86 1.61 9.62
CA TYR A 184 -6.96 1.02 10.38
C TYR A 184 -7.44 1.84 11.62
N PHE A 185 -7.54 3.17 11.54
CA PHE A 185 -8.22 4.01 12.54
C PHE A 185 -9.75 3.83 12.57
N THR A 186 -10.32 3.07 11.63
CA THR A 186 -11.75 2.75 11.53
C THR A 186 -12.12 1.38 12.10
N ASN A 187 -11.15 0.61 12.62
CA ASN A 187 -11.45 -0.66 13.26
C ASN A 187 -12.20 -0.42 14.59
N PRO A 188 -13.44 -0.91 14.77
CA PRO A 188 -14.23 -0.70 15.99
C PRO A 188 -13.57 -1.27 17.26
N PHE A 189 -12.50 -2.08 17.14
CA PHE A 189 -11.75 -2.66 18.25
C PHE A 189 -10.60 -1.79 18.79
N VAL A 190 -10.19 -0.72 18.11
CA VAL A 190 -9.10 0.18 18.55
C VAL A 190 -9.61 1.62 18.68
N ARG A 191 -10.52 1.86 19.64
CA ARG A 191 -10.98 3.21 19.99
C ARG A 191 -9.91 3.98 20.77
N THR A 192 -9.01 4.68 20.09
CA THR A 192 -8.21 5.75 20.70
C THR A 192 -8.26 7.02 19.85
N LEU A 193 -8.96 8.02 20.37
CA LEU A 193 -9.31 9.30 19.72
C LEU A 193 -8.13 10.25 19.47
N TRP A 194 -6.90 9.89 19.83
CA TRP A 194 -5.72 10.73 19.67
C TRP A 194 -4.49 9.83 19.58
N SER A 195 -3.88 9.76 18.40
CA SER A 195 -2.54 9.22 18.24
C SER A 195 -1.77 10.14 17.28
N PRO A 196 -0.70 10.82 17.75
CA PRO A 196 0.14 11.68 16.93
C PRO A 196 1.05 10.89 15.96
N PHE A 197 0.79 9.59 15.75
CA PHE A 197 1.70 8.65 15.10
C PHE A 197 1.27 8.25 13.67
N ILE A 198 0.44 9.08 13.04
CA ILE A 198 0.01 8.96 11.63
C ILE A 198 1.22 9.01 10.66
N THR A 199 2.38 9.49 11.12
CA THR A 199 3.61 9.62 10.34
C THR A 199 4.77 8.93 11.05
N GLU A 200 4.78 7.61 11.13
CA GLU A 200 6.05 6.94 11.39
C GLU A 200 6.85 6.84 10.09
N GLU A 201 8.04 7.42 10.09
CA GLU A 201 9.15 7.14 9.15
C GLU A 201 9.39 5.63 8.92
N ASN A 202 8.81 4.78 9.78
CA ASN A 202 8.81 3.33 9.63
C ASN A 202 7.82 2.79 8.58
N LEU A 203 6.88 3.54 8.01
CA LEU A 203 6.02 3.00 6.96
C LEU A 203 6.74 2.97 5.60
N ILE A 204 7.58 3.96 5.35
CA ILE A 204 8.27 4.14 4.06
C ILE A 204 9.63 3.42 4.15
N LEU A 205 9.95 2.64 3.12
CA LEU A 205 11.25 1.97 2.96
C LEU A 205 11.96 2.39 1.67
#